data_AF-W2SEJ0-F1
#
_entry.id   AF-W2SEJ0-F1
#
_cell.length_a   1.000
_cell.length_b   1.000
_cell.length_c   1.000
_cell.angle_alpha   90.00
_cell.angle_beta   90.00
_cell.angle_gamma   90.00
#
_symmetry.space_group_name_H-M   'P 1'
#
loop_
_entity.id
_entity.type
_entity.pdbx_description
1 polymer ?
#
loop_
_entity_poly.entity_id
_entity_poly.type
_entity_poly.pdbx_seq_one_letter_code
_entity_poly.pdbx_strand_id
1 'polypeptide(L)'
;MKKKRKVRKHVDPYRAAQAKQRRAANVARQELLRKERDAGIGDPVQSRSTPFIESLKPNAPIETLKQSYMNYFVKPNEMAQSIERSKWLSEPLQTVKDEFRYAADKEKHERDHENAVKAMQSIASLENASSKDRTRININRCIEEFGRHKTDETLPPKPESSQQPNLADIEGFAAVPKRSGPDTGSPEVQVAILTAKINVLAENLYKKDKNNKRNLRLLVHRRQKHLAYLRRQDRGGPRWQNLVEKLGINDAMWKGEISL
;
A
#
# COMPACT_ATOMS: atom_id res chain seq x y z
N MET A 1 -3.41 70.71 -14.97
CA MET A 1 -3.19 69.98 -16.25
C MET A 1 -4.21 68.84 -16.40
N LYS A 2 -5.14 68.93 -17.36
CA LYS A 2 -6.16 67.88 -17.61
C LYS A 2 -5.52 66.72 -18.39
N LYS A 3 -5.50 65.50 -17.82
CA LYS A 3 -5.02 64.28 -18.51
C LYS A 3 -5.85 64.06 -19.79
N LYS A 4 -5.21 64.09 -20.97
CA LYS A 4 -5.84 63.75 -22.25
C LYS A 4 -6.43 62.33 -22.17
N ARG A 5 -7.76 62.19 -22.34
CA ARG A 5 -8.42 60.88 -22.45
C ARG A 5 -7.90 60.20 -23.72
N LYS A 6 -7.33 58.99 -23.59
CA LYS A 6 -6.90 58.19 -24.75
C LYS A 6 -8.12 57.91 -25.65
N VAL A 7 -8.03 58.27 -26.93
CA VAL A 7 -9.05 57.98 -27.95
C VAL A 7 -9.12 56.46 -28.12
N ARG A 8 -10.32 55.87 -27.98
CA ARG A 8 -10.54 54.43 -28.21
C ARG A 8 -10.35 54.17 -29.71
N LYS A 9 -9.49 53.22 -30.07
CA LYS A 9 -9.31 52.80 -31.47
C LYS A 9 -10.65 52.34 -32.05
N HIS A 10 -10.94 52.70 -33.30
CA HIS A 10 -12.10 52.17 -34.02
C HIS A 10 -11.98 50.65 -34.12
N VAL A 11 -13.00 49.93 -33.65
CA VAL A 11 -13.07 48.47 -33.71
C VAL A 11 -14.09 48.13 -34.76
N ASP A 12 -13.64 47.51 -35.85
CA ASP A 12 -14.53 46.96 -36.87
C ASP A 12 -15.48 45.93 -36.22
N PRO A 13 -16.81 46.17 -36.26
CA PRO A 13 -17.80 45.30 -35.62
C PRO A 13 -17.79 43.88 -36.20
N TYR A 14 -17.51 43.72 -37.49
CA TYR A 14 -17.49 42.43 -38.16
C TYR A 14 -16.28 41.60 -37.73
N ARG A 15 -15.09 42.21 -37.73
CA ARG A 15 -13.87 41.57 -37.24
C ARG A 15 -13.97 41.21 -35.75
N ALA A 16 -14.62 42.04 -34.94
CA ALA A 16 -14.89 41.74 -33.54
C ALA A 16 -15.83 40.54 -33.37
N ALA A 17 -16.88 40.44 -34.19
CA ALA A 17 -17.80 39.30 -34.18
C ALA A 17 -17.09 37.98 -34.56
N GLN A 18 -16.26 37.98 -35.60
CA GLN A 18 -15.45 36.81 -35.98
C GLN A 18 -14.46 36.39 -34.88
N ALA A 19 -13.81 37.37 -34.22
CA ALA A 19 -12.92 37.08 -33.10
C ALA A 19 -13.68 36.49 -31.90
N LYS A 20 -14.90 36.98 -31.62
CA LYS A 20 -15.79 36.45 -30.59
C LYS A 20 -16.20 35.01 -30.91
N GLN A 21 -16.54 34.69 -32.16
CA GLN A 21 -16.86 33.32 -32.59
C GLN A 21 -15.69 32.36 -32.40
N ARG A 22 -14.47 32.73 -32.84
CA ARG A 22 -13.26 31.93 -32.62
C ARG A 22 -12.97 31.70 -31.14
N ARG A 23 -13.12 32.74 -30.31
CA ARG A 23 -12.97 32.63 -28.86
C ARG A 23 -14.03 31.69 -28.26
N ALA A 24 -15.30 31.83 -28.66
CA ALA A 24 -16.38 30.97 -28.19
C ALA A 24 -16.14 29.50 -28.53
N ALA A 25 -15.68 29.20 -29.75
CA ALA A 25 -15.32 27.84 -30.14
C ALA A 25 -14.16 27.27 -29.32
N ASN A 26 -13.12 28.07 -29.04
CA ASN A 26 -12.01 27.66 -28.19
C ASN A 26 -12.46 27.41 -26.74
N VAL A 27 -13.26 28.32 -26.17
CA VAL A 27 -13.82 28.16 -24.82
C VAL A 27 -14.68 26.90 -24.72
N ALA A 28 -15.57 26.66 -25.70
CA ALA A 28 -16.36 25.42 -25.74
C ALA A 28 -15.48 24.16 -25.78
N ARG A 29 -14.40 24.16 -26.59
CA ARG A 29 -13.44 23.05 -26.62
C ARG A 29 -12.69 22.89 -25.30
N GLN A 30 -12.28 23.99 -24.66
CA GLN A 30 -11.61 23.96 -23.36
C GLN A 30 -12.52 23.41 -22.27
N GLU A 31 -13.80 23.78 -22.27
CA GLU A 31 -14.80 23.26 -21.34
C GLU A 31 -15.00 21.75 -21.49
N LEU A 32 -15.08 21.24 -22.73
CA LEU A 32 -15.15 19.81 -22.98
C LEU A 32 -13.91 19.07 -22.45
N LEU A 33 -12.71 19.53 -22.82
CA LEU A 33 -11.45 18.95 -22.35
C LEU A 33 -11.31 19.05 -20.82
N ARG A 34 -11.84 20.11 -20.21
CA ARG A 34 -11.85 20.26 -18.75
C ARG A 34 -12.75 19.22 -18.10
N LYS A 35 -13.97 19.01 -18.62
CA LYS A 35 -14.87 17.96 -18.13
C LYS A 35 -14.23 16.57 -18.23
N GLU A 36 -13.57 16.26 -19.35
CA GLU A 36 -12.84 15.00 -19.52
C GLU A 36 -11.71 14.83 -18.50
N ARG A 37 -10.91 15.88 -18.28
CA ARG A 37 -9.84 15.84 -17.27
C ARG A 37 -10.38 15.72 -15.85
N ASP A 38 -11.40 16.51 -15.52
CA ASP A 38 -12.02 16.52 -14.19
C ASP A 38 -12.58 15.13 -13.85
N ALA A 39 -13.15 14.42 -14.84
CA ALA A 39 -13.57 13.03 -14.66
C ALA A 39 -12.40 12.05 -14.41
N GLY A 40 -11.21 12.33 -14.96
CA GLY A 40 -10.02 11.50 -14.81
C GLY A 40 -9.22 11.70 -13.51
N ILE A 41 -9.40 12.84 -12.83
CA ILE A 41 -8.63 13.24 -11.63
C ILE A 41 -8.83 12.25 -10.47
N GLY A 42 -10.06 11.78 -10.25
CA GLY A 42 -10.41 10.83 -9.18
C GLY A 42 -10.57 11.45 -7.78
N ASP A 43 -10.64 10.60 -6.75
CA ASP A 43 -10.76 10.99 -5.34
C ASP A 43 -9.38 11.11 -4.66
N PRO A 44 -9.06 12.20 -3.94
CA PRO A 44 -7.81 12.33 -3.19
C PRO A 44 -7.65 11.35 -2.01
N VAL A 45 -8.74 10.80 -1.46
CA VAL A 45 -8.70 9.87 -0.32
C VAL A 45 -8.72 8.43 -0.80
N GLN A 46 -9.74 8.05 -1.57
CA GLN A 46 -9.94 6.67 -2.02
C GLN A 46 -9.19 6.33 -3.30
N SER A 47 -8.54 5.17 -3.29
CA SER A 47 -7.93 4.59 -4.48
C SER A 47 -8.97 4.10 -5.48
N ARG A 48 -8.58 3.97 -6.75
CA ARG A 48 -9.34 3.17 -7.71
C ARG A 48 -9.38 1.71 -7.24
N SER A 49 -10.50 1.01 -7.48
CA SER A 49 -10.64 -0.39 -7.05
C SER A 49 -9.68 -1.27 -7.86
N THR A 50 -8.74 -1.90 -7.15
CA THR A 50 -7.83 -2.91 -7.69
C THR A 50 -7.98 -4.19 -6.86
N PRO A 51 -7.67 -5.37 -7.38
CA PRO A 51 -7.74 -6.63 -6.60
C PRO A 51 -6.95 -6.55 -5.29
N PHE A 52 -5.79 -5.87 -5.33
CA PHE A 52 -4.97 -5.67 -4.14
C PHE A 52 -5.65 -4.73 -3.13
N ILE A 53 -6.20 -3.60 -3.55
CA ILE A 53 -6.91 -2.67 -2.66
C ILE A 53 -8.16 -3.31 -2.07
N GLU A 54 -8.91 -4.10 -2.86
CA GLU A 54 -10.07 -4.85 -2.38
C GLU A 54 -9.69 -5.84 -1.28
N SER A 55 -8.56 -6.53 -1.44
CA SER A 55 -8.01 -7.44 -0.43
C SER A 55 -7.48 -6.73 0.83
N LEU A 56 -7.28 -5.41 0.79
CA LEU A 56 -6.83 -4.61 1.95
C LEU A 56 -7.99 -4.03 2.76
N LYS A 57 -9.22 -4.08 2.26
CA LYS A 57 -10.40 -3.60 2.98
C LYS A 57 -10.57 -4.39 4.29
N PRO A 58 -10.98 -3.73 5.39
CA PRO A 58 -11.13 -4.39 6.68
C PRO A 58 -12.19 -5.50 6.67
N ASN A 59 -13.16 -5.44 5.75
CA ASN A 59 -14.21 -6.46 5.60
C ASN A 59 -13.94 -7.45 4.45
N ALA A 60 -12.72 -7.46 3.90
CA ALA A 60 -12.39 -8.36 2.79
C ALA A 60 -12.50 -9.85 3.20
N PRO A 61 -12.87 -10.75 2.28
CA PRO A 61 -12.81 -12.19 2.52
C PRO A 61 -11.40 -12.62 2.93
N ILE A 62 -11.30 -13.48 3.95
CA ILE A 62 -10.01 -13.88 4.55
C ILE A 62 -9.41 -15.10 3.81
N GLU A 63 -10.16 -15.75 2.91
CA GLU A 63 -9.78 -17.03 2.29
C GLU A 63 -8.39 -17.02 1.65
N THR A 64 -8.06 -15.96 0.91
CA THR A 64 -6.73 -15.81 0.29
C THR A 64 -5.60 -15.61 1.32
N LEU A 65 -5.92 -15.14 2.53
CA LEU A 65 -4.94 -14.86 3.58
C LEU A 65 -4.66 -16.08 4.47
N LYS A 66 -5.63 -16.97 4.64
CA LYS A 66 -5.54 -18.14 5.54
C LYS A 66 -4.35 -19.04 5.23
N GLN A 67 -3.95 -19.13 3.96
CA GLN A 67 -2.87 -20.01 3.54
C GLN A 67 -1.48 -19.48 3.95
N SER A 68 -1.32 -18.16 4.01
CA SER A 68 0.00 -17.53 4.16
C SER A 68 0.21 -16.89 5.53
N TYR A 69 -0.86 -16.43 6.18
CA TYR A 69 -0.78 -15.65 7.42
C TYR A 69 -1.66 -16.23 8.51
N MET A 70 -1.15 -16.21 9.75
CA MET A 70 -1.92 -16.42 10.97
C MET A 70 -1.87 -15.18 11.86
N ASN A 71 -2.64 -15.17 12.94
CA ASN A 71 -2.60 -14.09 13.92
C ASN A 71 -1.26 -14.07 14.68
N TYR A 72 -0.98 -12.97 15.36
CA TYR A 72 0.22 -12.78 16.19
C TYR A 72 1.57 -12.91 15.44
N PHE A 73 1.57 -12.66 14.12
CA PHE A 73 2.74 -12.75 13.25
C PHE A 73 3.36 -14.15 13.14
N VAL A 74 2.59 -15.19 13.46
CA VAL A 74 3.04 -16.57 13.31
C VAL A 74 2.78 -17.02 11.87
N LYS A 75 3.73 -17.74 11.26
CA LYS A 75 3.50 -18.41 9.97
C LYS A 75 2.95 -19.83 10.18
N PRO A 76 2.12 -20.36 9.26
CA PRO A 76 1.63 -21.73 9.36
C PRO A 76 2.74 -22.78 9.54
N ASN A 77 3.85 -22.63 8.81
CA ASN A 77 5.00 -23.53 8.91
C ASN A 77 5.71 -23.42 10.28
N GLU A 78 5.88 -22.20 10.80
CA GLU A 78 6.51 -21.96 12.10
C GLU A 78 5.64 -22.54 13.24
N MET A 79 4.32 -22.43 13.13
CA MET A 79 3.39 -23.06 14.07
C MET A 79 3.50 -24.58 14.02
N ALA A 80 3.53 -25.19 12.83
CA ALA A 80 3.65 -26.64 12.67
C ALA A 80 4.95 -27.17 13.31
N GLN A 81 6.08 -26.52 13.03
CA GLN A 81 7.38 -26.89 13.61
C GLN A 81 7.39 -26.75 15.14
N SER A 82 6.77 -25.69 15.67
CA SER A 82 6.66 -25.47 17.11
C SER A 82 5.80 -26.54 17.79
N ILE A 83 4.69 -26.93 17.16
CA ILE A 83 3.82 -28.02 17.64
C ILE A 83 4.56 -29.35 17.66
N GLU A 84 5.27 -29.68 16.58
CA GLU A 84 6.06 -30.92 16.48
C GLU A 84 7.15 -30.97 17.54
N ARG A 85 7.91 -29.88 17.70
CA ARG A 85 8.93 -29.75 18.74
C ARG A 85 8.34 -29.91 20.14
N SER A 86 7.18 -29.30 20.41
CA SER A 86 6.48 -29.41 21.70
C SER A 86 6.02 -30.83 21.97
N LYS A 87 5.50 -31.54 20.96
CA LYS A 87 5.13 -32.96 21.04
C LYS A 87 6.32 -33.81 21.46
N TRP A 88 7.45 -33.65 20.75
CA TRP A 88 8.66 -34.40 21.00
C TRP A 88 9.23 -34.17 22.41
N LEU A 89 9.22 -32.92 22.89
CA LEU A 89 9.71 -32.58 24.23
C LEU A 89 8.82 -33.12 25.38
N SER A 90 7.52 -33.26 25.12
CA SER A 90 6.54 -33.66 26.13
C SER A 90 6.18 -35.15 26.09
N GLU A 91 6.67 -35.89 25.08
CA GLU A 91 6.40 -37.32 24.93
C GLU A 91 6.92 -38.07 26.17
N PRO A 92 6.09 -38.94 26.78
CA PRO A 92 6.54 -39.73 27.92
C PRO A 92 7.71 -40.63 27.52
N LEU A 93 8.68 -40.80 28.42
CA LEU A 93 9.82 -41.68 28.20
C LEU A 93 9.48 -43.11 28.62
N GLN A 94 9.77 -44.08 27.76
CA GLN A 94 9.65 -45.48 28.11
C GLN A 94 10.76 -45.87 29.07
N THR A 95 10.40 -46.31 30.28
CA THR A 95 11.35 -46.88 31.24
C THR A 95 11.18 -48.40 31.29
N VAL A 96 12.27 -49.13 31.57
CA VAL A 96 12.33 -50.60 31.50
C VAL A 96 11.35 -51.30 32.48
N LYS A 97 10.80 -50.60 33.47
CA LYS A 97 10.03 -51.19 34.58
C LYS A 97 8.50 -51.06 34.49
N ASP A 98 7.97 -50.17 33.64
CA ASP A 98 6.56 -49.77 33.67
C ASP A 98 5.89 -49.76 32.26
N GLU A 99 5.88 -50.90 31.56
CA GLU A 99 5.31 -50.99 30.19
C GLU A 99 3.80 -50.69 30.12
N PHE A 100 3.02 -51.17 31.09
CA PHE A 100 1.56 -50.97 31.10
C PHE A 100 1.15 -49.51 31.34
N ARG A 101 1.90 -48.76 32.16
CA ARG A 101 1.64 -47.33 32.42
C ARG A 101 2.06 -46.48 31.24
N TYR A 102 3.18 -46.81 30.60
CA TYR A 102 3.69 -46.12 29.43
C TYR A 102 2.67 -46.04 28.29
N ALA A 103 1.98 -47.15 27.98
CA ALA A 103 0.97 -47.17 26.92
C ALA A 103 -0.21 -46.23 27.22
N ALA A 104 -0.72 -46.24 28.46
CA ALA A 104 -1.82 -45.37 28.88
C ALA A 104 -1.43 -43.88 28.90
N ASP A 105 -0.21 -43.58 29.38
CA ASP A 105 0.32 -42.21 29.40
C ASP A 105 0.57 -41.68 27.98
N LYS A 106 1.04 -42.55 27.07
CA LYS A 106 1.21 -42.20 25.65
C LYS A 106 -0.13 -41.89 24.97
N GLU A 107 -1.15 -42.73 25.17
CA GLU A 107 -2.48 -42.48 24.61
C GLU A 107 -3.09 -41.18 25.16
N LYS A 108 -2.92 -40.92 26.46
CA LYS A 108 -3.35 -39.66 27.08
C LYS A 108 -2.61 -38.47 26.48
N HIS A 109 -1.29 -38.56 26.33
CA HIS A 109 -0.47 -37.51 25.73
C HIS A 109 -0.89 -37.20 24.31
N GLU A 110 -1.19 -38.22 23.49
CA GLU A 110 -1.67 -38.03 22.12
C GLU A 110 -3.01 -37.28 22.09
N ARG A 111 -3.97 -37.66 22.95
CA ARG A 111 -5.27 -36.98 23.07
C ARG A 111 -5.13 -35.53 23.54
N ASP A 112 -4.31 -35.29 24.56
CA ASP A 112 -4.06 -33.95 25.10
C ASP A 112 -3.33 -33.08 24.06
N HIS A 113 -2.40 -33.67 23.31
CA HIS A 113 -1.69 -33.01 22.21
C HIS A 113 -2.65 -32.62 21.08
N GLU A 114 -3.52 -33.52 20.61
CA GLU A 114 -4.52 -33.20 19.59
C GLU A 114 -5.44 -32.05 20.01
N ASN A 115 -5.88 -32.05 21.27
CA ASN A 115 -6.70 -30.98 21.83
C ASN A 115 -5.93 -29.65 21.85
N ALA A 116 -4.67 -29.67 22.30
CA ALA A 116 -3.80 -28.50 22.29
C ALA A 116 -3.58 -27.95 20.87
N VAL A 117 -3.38 -28.82 19.87
CA VAL A 117 -3.23 -28.42 18.46
C VAL A 117 -4.49 -27.69 17.98
N LYS A 118 -5.67 -28.26 18.21
CA LYS A 118 -6.95 -27.64 17.82
C LYS A 118 -7.15 -26.27 18.50
N ALA A 119 -6.84 -26.18 19.80
CA ALA A 119 -6.91 -24.94 20.55
C ALA A 119 -5.93 -23.88 20.00
N MET A 120 -4.67 -24.25 19.76
CA MET A 120 -3.64 -23.35 19.23
C MET A 120 -3.98 -22.84 17.83
N GLN A 121 -4.46 -23.72 16.95
CA GLN A 121 -4.93 -23.34 15.62
C GLN A 121 -6.10 -22.36 15.68
N SER A 122 -7.04 -22.59 16.60
CA SER A 122 -8.21 -21.71 16.80
C SER A 122 -7.81 -20.33 17.35
N ILE A 123 -6.86 -20.29 18.30
CA ILE A 123 -6.33 -19.06 18.88
C ILE A 123 -5.58 -18.24 17.82
N ALA A 124 -4.75 -18.91 17.00
CA ALA A 124 -3.98 -18.24 15.95
C ALA A 124 -4.78 -17.98 14.67
N SER A 125 -6.03 -18.45 14.57
CA SER A 125 -6.85 -18.23 13.38
C SER A 125 -7.11 -16.74 13.13
N LEU A 126 -7.01 -16.35 11.86
CA LEU A 126 -7.33 -14.98 11.41
C LEU A 126 -8.81 -14.64 11.49
N GLU A 127 -9.68 -15.65 11.55
CA GLU A 127 -11.13 -15.44 11.64
C GLU A 127 -11.52 -14.78 12.97
N ASN A 128 -10.78 -15.12 14.03
CA ASN A 128 -10.96 -14.56 15.36
C ASN A 128 -10.16 -13.25 15.56
N ALA A 129 -9.48 -12.76 14.53
CA ALA A 129 -8.56 -11.63 14.65
C ALA A 129 -9.29 -10.28 14.71
N SER A 130 -8.75 -9.36 15.51
CA SER A 130 -9.25 -7.99 15.61
C SER A 130 -8.95 -7.19 14.33
N SER A 131 -9.65 -6.06 14.12
CA SER A 131 -9.34 -5.10 13.05
C SER A 131 -7.88 -4.60 13.12
N LYS A 132 -7.33 -4.48 14.33
CA LYS A 132 -5.92 -4.14 14.57
C LYS A 132 -4.97 -5.19 13.99
N ASP A 133 -5.27 -6.46 14.20
CA ASP A 133 -4.44 -7.58 13.73
C ASP A 133 -4.52 -7.73 12.22
N ARG A 134 -5.70 -7.55 11.64
CA ARG A 134 -5.88 -7.48 10.18
C ARG A 134 -5.05 -6.34 9.57
N THR A 135 -5.03 -5.18 10.22
CA THR A 135 -4.21 -4.04 9.77
C THR A 135 -2.71 -4.35 9.84
N ARG A 136 -2.26 -5.05 10.89
CA ARG A 136 -0.85 -5.48 11.02
C ARG A 136 -0.43 -6.43 9.91
N ILE A 137 -1.28 -7.40 9.57
CA ILE A 137 -1.03 -8.34 8.46
C ILE A 137 -0.99 -7.58 7.14
N ASN A 138 -1.93 -6.66 6.91
CA ASN A 138 -1.94 -5.80 5.73
C ASN A 138 -0.66 -4.95 5.60
N ILE A 139 -0.10 -4.49 6.72
CA ILE A 139 1.21 -3.80 6.71
C ILE A 139 2.33 -4.73 6.24
N ASN A 140 2.39 -5.97 6.74
CA ASN A 140 3.38 -6.94 6.27
C ASN A 140 3.20 -7.28 4.80
N ARG A 141 1.96 -7.46 4.33
CA ARG A 141 1.65 -7.66 2.91
C ARG A 141 2.13 -6.49 2.06
N CYS A 142 1.99 -5.25 2.54
CA CYS A 142 2.51 -4.07 1.85
C CYS A 142 4.05 -4.07 1.78
N ILE A 143 4.72 -4.47 2.86
CA ILE A 143 6.19 -4.59 2.90
C ILE A 143 6.64 -5.67 1.91
N GLU A 144 5.95 -6.80 1.88
CA GLU A 144 6.27 -7.92 0.99
C GLU A 144 5.99 -7.60 -0.49
N GLU A 145 4.90 -6.92 -0.81
CA GLU A 145 4.55 -6.61 -2.21
C GLU A 145 5.41 -5.47 -2.77
N PHE A 146 5.65 -4.41 -1.99
CA PHE A 146 6.31 -3.18 -2.47
C PHE A 146 7.74 -3.00 -1.98
N GLY A 147 8.25 -3.90 -1.14
CA GLY A 147 9.61 -3.83 -0.62
C GLY A 147 10.65 -3.98 -1.74
N ARG A 148 11.67 -3.13 -1.71
CA ARG A 148 12.79 -3.17 -2.68
C ARG A 148 13.57 -4.47 -2.65
N HIS A 149 13.53 -5.18 -1.53
CA HIS A 149 14.13 -6.50 -1.38
C HIS A 149 13.49 -7.58 -2.29
N LYS A 150 12.26 -7.37 -2.79
CA LYS A 150 11.60 -8.25 -3.76
C LYS A 150 11.44 -7.58 -5.13
N THR A 151 11.09 -6.28 -5.15
CA THR A 151 10.83 -5.56 -6.40
C THR A 151 12.07 -5.26 -7.23
N ASP A 152 13.25 -5.17 -6.61
CA ASP A 152 14.50 -5.00 -7.37
C ASP A 152 14.84 -6.26 -8.21
N GLU A 153 14.29 -7.43 -7.86
CA GLU A 153 14.46 -8.68 -8.63
C GLU A 153 13.42 -8.83 -9.75
N THR A 154 12.19 -8.34 -9.54
CA THR A 154 11.07 -8.55 -10.48
C THR A 154 10.88 -7.42 -11.48
N LEU A 155 11.18 -6.18 -11.09
CA LEU A 155 10.99 -5.01 -11.94
C LEU A 155 12.27 -4.69 -12.72
N PRO A 156 12.14 -4.18 -13.96
CA PRO A 156 13.30 -3.74 -14.70
C PRO A 156 13.99 -2.57 -13.97
N PRO A 157 15.33 -2.48 -14.05
CA PRO A 157 16.05 -1.39 -13.44
C PRO A 157 15.65 -0.07 -14.07
N LYS A 158 15.85 1.02 -13.30
CA LYS A 158 15.60 2.37 -13.80
C LYS A 158 16.47 2.62 -15.04
N PRO A 159 15.92 3.16 -16.15
CA PRO A 159 16.73 3.48 -17.32
C PRO A 159 17.81 4.50 -16.95
N GLU A 160 19.04 4.22 -17.38
CA GLU A 160 20.19 5.08 -17.16
C GLU A 160 20.02 6.40 -17.90
N SER A 161 20.46 7.49 -17.28
CA SER A 161 20.50 8.77 -17.97
C SER A 161 21.71 8.82 -18.90
N SER A 162 21.50 9.15 -20.17
CA SER A 162 22.58 9.30 -21.17
C SER A 162 23.69 10.30 -20.79
N GLN A 163 23.45 11.15 -19.79
CA GLN A 163 24.33 12.24 -19.40
C GLN A 163 25.29 11.89 -18.24
N GLN A 164 25.18 10.72 -17.60
CA GLN A 164 26.02 10.36 -16.46
C GLN A 164 26.77 9.05 -16.74
N PRO A 165 28.10 9.02 -16.55
CA PRO A 165 28.86 7.78 -16.64
C PRO A 165 28.40 6.81 -15.55
N ASN A 166 28.35 5.51 -15.86
CA ASN A 166 27.96 4.51 -14.88
C ASN A 166 29.00 4.45 -13.77
N LEU A 167 28.55 4.59 -12.53
CA LEU A 167 29.44 4.50 -11.37
C LEU A 167 30.10 3.12 -11.27
N ALA A 168 29.49 2.09 -11.87
CA ALA A 168 30.05 0.74 -11.97
C ALA A 168 31.27 0.65 -12.90
N ASP A 169 31.44 1.60 -13.83
CA ASP A 169 32.56 1.64 -14.77
C ASP A 169 33.77 2.40 -14.20
N ILE A 170 33.63 3.03 -13.02
CA ILE A 170 34.71 3.75 -12.35
C ILE A 170 35.57 2.73 -11.59
N GLU A 171 36.84 2.61 -11.98
CA GLU A 171 37.82 1.75 -11.28
C GLU A 171 37.88 2.12 -9.79
N GLY A 172 37.71 1.11 -8.92
CA GLY A 172 37.69 1.27 -7.46
C GLY A 172 36.31 1.52 -6.85
N PHE A 173 35.23 1.54 -7.64
CA PHE A 173 33.87 1.60 -7.08
C PHE A 173 33.49 0.25 -6.45
N ALA A 174 33.45 0.21 -5.11
CA ALA A 174 32.95 -0.96 -4.40
C ALA A 174 31.47 -1.18 -4.73
N ALA A 175 31.11 -2.42 -5.05
CA ALA A 175 29.72 -2.81 -5.28
C ALA A 175 28.84 -2.34 -4.11
N VAL A 176 27.65 -1.82 -4.42
CA VAL A 176 26.70 -1.36 -3.40
C VAL A 176 26.45 -2.51 -2.42
N PRO A 177 26.63 -2.30 -1.09
CA PRO A 177 26.47 -3.37 -0.13
C PRO A 177 25.05 -3.92 -0.18
N LYS A 178 24.93 -5.25 -0.09
CA LYS A 178 23.63 -5.91 0.01
C LYS A 178 22.92 -5.43 1.29
N ARG A 179 21.60 -5.31 1.20
CA ARG A 179 20.77 -4.92 2.35
C ARG A 179 20.88 -6.00 3.43
N SER A 180 20.98 -5.56 4.69
CA SER A 180 21.04 -6.47 5.84
C SER A 180 19.69 -7.09 6.20
N GLY A 181 18.57 -6.52 5.72
CA GLY A 181 17.24 -6.97 6.08
C GLY A 181 16.15 -6.46 5.13
N PRO A 182 14.87 -6.76 5.46
CA PRO A 182 13.74 -6.38 4.63
C PRO A 182 13.59 -4.85 4.57
N ASP A 183 13.29 -4.36 3.37
CA ASP A 183 13.02 -2.95 3.15
C ASP A 183 11.65 -2.55 3.69
N THR A 184 11.63 -1.74 4.74
CA THR A 184 10.42 -1.24 5.40
C THR A 184 10.26 0.28 5.29
N GLY A 185 11.29 0.97 4.80
CA GLY A 185 11.41 2.42 4.84
C GLY A 185 11.27 3.10 3.48
N SER A 186 11.18 2.35 2.39
CA SER A 186 11.06 2.94 1.06
C SER A 186 9.73 3.71 0.87
N PRO A 187 9.72 4.79 0.07
CA PRO A 187 8.50 5.57 -0.19
C PRO A 187 7.33 4.73 -0.71
N GLU A 188 7.61 3.70 -1.51
CA GLU A 188 6.65 2.76 -2.06
C GLU A 188 5.91 2.01 -0.93
N VAL A 189 6.69 1.40 -0.01
CA VAL A 189 6.17 0.69 1.16
C VAL A 189 5.41 1.64 2.09
N GLN A 190 5.95 2.84 2.35
CA GLN A 190 5.29 3.83 3.19
C GLN A 190 3.95 4.29 2.61
N VAL A 191 3.86 4.51 1.29
CA VAL A 191 2.59 4.85 0.61
C VAL A 191 1.59 3.70 0.72
N ALA A 192 2.01 2.46 0.53
CA ALA A 192 1.15 1.29 0.66
C ALA A 192 0.59 1.15 2.09
N ILE A 193 1.44 1.27 3.10
CA ILE A 193 1.05 1.25 4.52
C ILE A 193 0.09 2.39 4.85
N LEU A 194 0.37 3.61 4.37
CA LEU A 194 -0.53 4.75 4.57
C LEU A 194 -1.88 4.52 3.91
N THR A 195 -1.91 3.92 2.73
CA THR A 195 -3.14 3.59 2.02
C THR A 195 -3.99 2.58 2.80
N ALA A 196 -3.38 1.52 3.34
CA ALA A 196 -4.09 0.57 4.20
C ALA A 196 -4.67 1.27 5.45
N LYS A 197 -3.91 2.16 6.09
CA LYS A 197 -4.38 2.92 7.27
C LYS A 197 -5.49 3.91 6.92
N ILE A 198 -5.39 4.59 5.78
CA ILE A 198 -6.38 5.54 5.27
C ILE A 198 -7.69 4.80 5.00
N ASN A 199 -7.66 3.63 4.36
CA ASN A 199 -8.87 2.85 4.09
C ASN A 199 -9.59 2.45 5.39
N VAL A 200 -8.85 1.90 6.35
CA VAL A 200 -9.41 1.53 7.67
C VAL A 200 -10.01 2.75 8.39
N LEU A 201 -9.31 3.88 8.38
CA LEU A 201 -9.79 5.08 9.07
C LEU A 201 -10.97 5.74 8.35
N ALA A 202 -10.98 5.75 7.01
CA ALA A 202 -12.05 6.32 6.20
C ALA A 202 -13.36 5.54 6.35
N GLU A 203 -13.28 4.20 6.38
CA GLU A 203 -14.46 3.35 6.58
C GLU A 203 -15.07 3.47 7.99
N ASN A 204 -14.23 3.70 9.00
CA ASN A 204 -14.67 3.85 10.40
C ASN A 204 -14.96 5.31 10.79
N LEU A 205 -15.02 6.23 9.83
CA LEU A 205 -15.14 7.66 10.12
C LEU A 205 -16.59 8.06 10.39
N TYR A 206 -16.91 8.37 11.64
CA TYR A 206 -18.24 8.88 12.01
C TYR A 206 -18.36 10.40 11.81
N LYS A 207 -19.57 10.89 11.47
CA LYS A 207 -19.83 12.32 11.22
C LYS A 207 -19.39 13.24 12.37
N LYS A 208 -19.55 12.79 13.62
CA LYS A 208 -19.22 13.55 14.84
C LYS A 208 -17.75 13.45 15.27
N ASP A 209 -16.97 12.55 14.68
CA ASP A 209 -15.59 12.31 15.07
C ASP A 209 -14.63 13.31 14.41
N LYS A 210 -14.46 14.47 15.06
CA LYS A 210 -13.60 15.55 14.57
C LYS A 210 -12.12 15.22 14.66
N ASN A 211 -11.72 14.42 15.65
CA ASN A 211 -10.32 14.07 15.88
C ASN A 211 -9.83 13.11 14.79
N ASN A 212 -10.61 12.09 14.46
CA ASN A 212 -10.24 11.16 13.40
C ASN A 212 -10.33 11.78 11.99
N LYS A 213 -11.20 12.77 11.77
CA LYS A 213 -11.17 13.59 10.54
C LYS A 213 -9.83 14.30 10.36
N ARG A 214 -9.31 14.91 11.43
CA ARG A 214 -7.97 15.53 11.42
C ARG A 214 -6.89 14.48 11.16
N ASN A 215 -6.95 13.32 11.82
CA ASN A 215 -5.97 12.25 11.64
C ASN A 215 -5.97 11.71 10.20
N LEU A 216 -7.14 11.53 9.59
CA LEU A 216 -7.29 11.11 8.20
C LEU A 216 -6.62 12.11 7.26
N ARG A 217 -6.88 13.40 7.44
CA ARG A 217 -6.24 14.47 6.66
C ARG A 217 -4.72 14.43 6.78
N LEU A 218 -4.18 14.26 7.99
CA LEU A 218 -2.74 14.15 8.22
C LEU A 218 -2.12 12.94 7.50
N LEU A 219 -2.80 11.79 7.47
CA LEU A 219 -2.34 10.60 6.75
C LEU A 219 -2.36 10.82 5.23
N VAL A 220 -3.43 11.41 4.70
CA VAL A 220 -3.56 11.71 3.26
C VAL A 220 -2.48 12.69 2.81
N HIS A 221 -2.24 13.77 3.56
CA HIS A 221 -1.17 14.73 3.26
C HIS A 221 0.22 14.12 3.39
N ARG A 222 0.44 13.20 4.35
CA ARG A 222 1.71 12.46 4.43
C ARG A 222 1.91 11.57 3.20
N ARG A 223 0.86 10.85 2.75
CA ARG A 223 0.89 10.03 1.54
C ARG A 223 1.20 10.88 0.30
N GLN A 224 0.56 12.03 0.17
CA GLN A 224 0.82 12.99 -0.92
C GLN A 224 2.31 13.38 -0.99
N LYS A 225 2.96 13.68 0.14
CA LYS A 225 4.39 14.03 0.17
C LYS A 225 5.27 12.89 -0.31
N HIS A 226 4.99 11.65 0.10
CA HIS A 226 5.74 10.48 -0.37
C HIS A 226 5.54 10.22 -1.86
N LEU A 227 4.32 10.37 -2.37
CA LEU A 227 4.02 10.22 -3.80
C LEU A 227 4.75 11.27 -4.65
N ALA A 228 4.68 12.54 -4.25
CA ALA A 228 5.37 13.61 -4.95
C ALA A 228 6.89 13.40 -4.96
N TYR A 229 7.47 12.96 -3.83
CA TYR A 229 8.89 12.61 -3.74
C TYR A 229 9.23 11.44 -4.67
N LEU A 230 8.50 10.34 -4.59
CA LEU A 230 8.75 9.13 -5.37
C LEU A 230 8.66 9.42 -6.88
N ARG A 231 7.63 10.12 -7.33
CA ARG A 231 7.46 10.51 -8.74
C ARG A 231 8.65 11.32 -9.24
N ARG A 232 9.18 12.24 -8.44
CA ARG A 232 10.36 13.05 -8.78
C ARG A 232 11.64 12.20 -8.86
N GLN A 233 11.84 11.30 -7.90
CA GLN A 233 13.05 10.47 -7.86
C GLN A 233 13.09 9.41 -8.95
N ASP A 234 11.96 8.71 -9.15
CA ASP A 234 11.87 7.62 -10.13
C ASP A 234 11.58 8.15 -11.54
N ARG A 235 11.19 9.44 -11.68
CA ARG A 235 10.81 10.09 -12.94
C ARG A 235 9.69 9.36 -13.69
N GLY A 236 8.85 8.62 -12.96
CA GLY A 236 7.80 7.79 -13.55
C GLY A 236 8.29 6.46 -14.12
N GLY A 237 9.43 5.95 -13.65
CA GLY A 237 9.97 4.66 -14.00
C GLY A 237 9.12 3.47 -13.54
N PRO A 238 9.67 2.24 -13.66
CA PRO A 238 8.94 1.00 -13.42
C PRO A 238 8.37 0.87 -12.00
N ARG A 239 9.09 1.35 -10.99
CA ARG A 239 8.65 1.28 -9.58
C ARG A 239 7.44 2.16 -9.33
N TRP A 240 7.46 3.39 -9.84
CA TRP A 240 6.30 4.28 -9.77
C TRP A 240 5.08 3.67 -10.47
N GLN A 241 5.26 3.12 -11.66
CA GLN A 241 4.16 2.54 -12.44
C GLN A 241 3.53 1.34 -11.72
N ASN A 242 4.35 0.41 -11.22
CA ASN A 242 3.89 -0.72 -10.43
C ASN A 242 3.08 -0.27 -9.20
N LEU A 243 3.57 0.74 -8.47
CA LEU A 243 2.85 1.28 -7.32
C LEU A 243 1.48 1.88 -7.71
N VAL A 244 1.44 2.66 -8.79
CA VAL A 244 0.21 3.30 -9.27
C VAL A 244 -0.82 2.27 -9.70
N GLU A 245 -0.40 1.25 -10.46
CA GLU A 245 -1.27 0.21 -10.98
C GLU A 245 -1.81 -0.68 -9.85
N LYS A 246 -0.95 -1.14 -8.95
CA LYS A 246 -1.35 -2.02 -7.85
C LYS A 246 -2.23 -1.33 -6.81
N LEU A 247 -1.89 -0.11 -6.40
CA LEU A 247 -2.65 0.63 -5.38
C LEU A 247 -3.78 1.50 -5.95
N GLY A 248 -3.96 1.53 -7.28
CA GLY A 248 -5.01 2.32 -7.93
C GLY A 248 -4.86 3.82 -7.69
N ILE A 249 -3.62 4.34 -7.70
CA ILE A 249 -3.33 5.74 -7.37
C ILE A 249 -3.79 6.64 -8.51
N ASN A 250 -4.49 7.72 -8.18
CA ASN A 250 -4.95 8.71 -9.15
C ASN A 250 -4.17 10.03 -9.01
N ASP A 251 -4.44 10.96 -9.92
CA ASP A 251 -3.76 12.26 -9.95
C ASP A 251 -4.19 13.17 -8.79
N ALA A 252 -5.44 13.10 -8.33
CA ALA A 252 -5.93 13.86 -7.17
C ALA A 252 -5.17 13.56 -5.87
N MET A 253 -4.65 12.33 -5.72
CA MET A 253 -3.95 11.92 -4.50
C MET A 253 -2.63 12.65 -4.26
N TRP A 254 -2.04 13.27 -5.27
CA TRP A 254 -0.72 13.87 -5.13
C TRP A 254 -0.54 15.21 -5.84
N LYS A 255 -1.29 15.49 -6.91
CA LYS A 255 -1.23 16.78 -7.62
C LYS A 255 -2.08 17.83 -6.90
N GLY A 256 -1.54 19.04 -6.78
CA GLY A 256 -2.25 20.20 -6.22
C GLY A 256 -2.43 20.14 -4.70
N GLU A 257 -3.41 20.87 -4.20
CA GLU A 257 -3.75 20.91 -2.77
C GLU A 257 -4.93 19.97 -2.49
N ILE A 258 -4.80 19.15 -1.44
CA ILE A 258 -5.87 18.27 -0.98
C ILE A 258 -6.64 18.97 0.13
N SER A 259 -7.88 19.34 -0.16
CA SER A 259 -8.84 19.87 0.81
C SER A 259 -9.90 18.82 1.15
N LEU A 260 -10.07 18.53 2.45
CA LEU A 260 -10.98 17.51 3.01
C LEU A 260 -11.91 18.11 4.06
#